data_AF-A0AAV8Y3C7-F1
#
_entry.id   AF-A0AAV8Y3C7-F1
#
_cell.length_a   1.000
_cell.length_b   1.000
_cell.length_c   1.000
_cell.angle_alpha   90.00
_cell.angle_beta   90.00
_cell.angle_gamma   90.00
#
_symmetry.space_group_name_H-M   'P 1'
#
loop_
_entity.id
_entity.type
_entity.pdbx_description
1 polymer ?
#
loop_
_entity_poly.entity_id
_entity_poly.type
_entity_poly.pdbx_seq_one_letter_code
_entity_poly.pdbx_strand_id
1 'polypeptide(L)'
;MSQKNPLRIGQLQFGNPEVTSSEMWKSAEHDDDDQPPLLVPISNGDLLKQNEKEDGEKRNKNGKQKRETDENDTSVSEIVSELNKTDPSPDGLKLFKWLIAPVSPKKFFEKYWERETLFIERNKATYYSNILTTEKLDGIFREYPLYYTRNVDVVSYQNGIKEVHNEEGRVVASALYDYYSNGCSIRVLNPQTYDQKVHLLIATLQEYFGTMVGTNVYLTPPGSQGFAPHYDDIEAFIVQLEGRKHWKLYKPTGSDVLARDSSPNLKHEDIGEPFMEVTLNAGDLLYFPRGTIHEGRTDADAHSLHVTVSVYQHNSYADLLEHILPEALKRAANEDVEFRRGLPVNYLKYLGWVNRDSQAEDRSLVLNHVEKLMQTLISYVDVDQAADKLGRKFMYDSMPPVLSKREAIHTSKYDGDFMKEGKILNRVEIDMDTEVRLLRYHCLRLVVEDDIPKIYYNTDNAKAYHGEEEQFVTIDHKLIPGIEILQNRYPAFIRVEEIPVEDDVAKAQLVSDLWERGLLVTNGPLHCFSDEETGEDVCDEDIGD
;
A
#
# COMPACT_ATOMS: atom_id res chain seq x y z
N MET A 1 -3.64 17.45 -75.03
CA MET A 1 -3.12 17.67 -73.66
C MET A 1 -3.60 16.47 -72.84
N SER A 2 -2.84 15.36 -72.80
CA SER A 2 -1.84 15.01 -71.75
C SER A 2 -2.54 14.86 -70.38
N GLN A 3 -2.64 13.72 -69.66
CA GLN A 3 -1.85 12.49 -69.45
C GLN A 3 -2.80 11.44 -68.77
N LYS A 4 -2.81 10.15 -69.13
CA LYS A 4 -2.04 8.99 -68.56
C LYS A 4 -2.32 8.63 -67.08
N ASN A 5 -2.90 7.44 -66.87
CA ASN A 5 -2.68 6.49 -65.74
C ASN A 5 -1.17 6.15 -65.57
N PRO A 6 -0.69 5.39 -64.55
CA PRO A 6 -1.25 4.85 -63.27
C PRO A 6 -0.25 5.01 -62.08
N LEU A 7 -0.46 4.34 -60.91
CA LEU A 7 0.56 3.64 -60.05
C LEU A 7 -0.03 3.31 -58.65
N ARG A 8 -0.35 2.03 -58.36
CA ARG A 8 0.37 1.16 -57.39
C ARG A 8 0.85 1.87 -56.11
N ILE A 9 0.07 1.73 -55.03
CA ILE A 9 0.57 1.90 -53.66
C ILE A 9 1.29 0.61 -53.29
N GLY A 10 2.59 0.75 -53.01
CA GLY A 10 3.47 -0.32 -52.57
C GLY A 10 3.20 -0.75 -51.13
N GLN A 11 3.59 -1.99 -50.87
CA GLN A 11 3.87 -2.51 -49.55
C GLN A 11 4.85 -1.55 -48.84
N LEU A 12 4.44 -1.01 -47.69
CA LEU A 12 5.35 -0.56 -46.66
C LEU A 12 5.17 -1.53 -45.50
N GLN A 13 6.19 -2.37 -45.33
CA GLN A 13 6.41 -3.14 -44.11
C GLN A 13 6.55 -2.14 -42.96
N PHE A 14 5.60 -2.16 -42.03
CA PHE A 14 5.87 -1.64 -40.70
C PHE A 14 6.77 -2.68 -40.01
N GLY A 15 8.02 -2.30 -39.79
CA GLY A 15 8.92 -3.06 -38.94
C GLY A 15 8.36 -3.11 -37.53
N ASN A 16 8.30 -4.32 -36.97
CA ASN A 16 8.17 -4.52 -35.53
C ASN A 16 9.28 -3.75 -34.82
N PRO A 17 8.99 -2.86 -33.86
CA PRO A 17 9.87 -2.70 -32.72
C PRO A 17 9.50 -3.84 -31.75
N GLU A 18 10.14 -5.00 -31.92
CA GLU A 18 10.34 -5.92 -30.81
C GLU A 18 11.32 -5.24 -29.84
N VAL A 19 10.77 -4.47 -28.91
CA VAL A 19 11.41 -4.23 -27.61
C VAL A 19 10.36 -4.57 -26.58
N THR A 20 10.25 -5.86 -26.30
CA THR A 20 9.51 -6.33 -25.14
C THR A 20 10.17 -5.75 -23.89
N SER A 21 9.37 -5.15 -23.01
CA SER A 21 9.71 -4.63 -21.68
C SER A 21 10.31 -5.68 -20.70
N SER A 22 10.72 -6.84 -21.22
CA SER A 22 11.28 -7.98 -20.51
C SER A 22 12.81 -7.96 -20.40
N GLU A 23 13.53 -7.08 -21.11
CA GLU A 23 15.01 -7.13 -21.15
C GLU A 23 15.75 -6.13 -20.24
N MET A 24 15.07 -5.20 -19.55
CA MET A 24 15.75 -4.19 -18.72
C MET A 24 15.91 -4.55 -17.22
N TRP A 25 15.46 -5.73 -16.79
CA TRP A 25 15.61 -6.20 -15.39
C TRP A 25 16.78 -7.17 -15.16
N LYS A 26 17.65 -7.39 -16.16
CA LYS A 26 18.79 -8.31 -16.06
C LYS A 26 20.11 -7.59 -15.85
N SER A 27 20.27 -6.91 -14.71
CA SER A 27 21.61 -6.61 -14.19
C SER A 27 21.61 -6.41 -12.67
N ALA A 28 21.17 -7.42 -11.96
CA ALA A 28 21.67 -7.77 -10.64
C ALA A 28 21.49 -9.29 -10.52
N GLU A 29 22.49 -10.01 -10.01
CA GLU A 29 22.29 -11.41 -9.61
C GLU A 29 21.24 -11.39 -8.48
N HIS A 30 19.98 -11.63 -8.82
CA HIS A 30 18.87 -11.82 -7.90
C HIS A 30 18.25 -13.17 -8.26
N ASP A 31 18.04 -14.02 -7.26
CA ASP A 31 17.31 -15.28 -7.45
C ASP A 31 15.92 -14.97 -8.03
N ASP A 32 15.43 -15.77 -8.97
CA ASP A 32 14.09 -15.63 -9.60
C ASP A 32 12.93 -15.65 -8.56
N ASP A 33 13.21 -15.98 -7.29
CA ASP A 33 12.28 -15.94 -6.16
C ASP A 33 12.20 -14.55 -5.44
N ASP A 34 13.01 -13.56 -5.87
CA ASP A 34 13.11 -12.22 -5.26
C ASP A 34 12.32 -11.13 -6.00
N GLN A 35 11.65 -11.46 -7.11
CA GLN A 35 10.68 -10.57 -7.74
C GLN A 35 9.35 -10.63 -6.96
N PRO A 36 8.73 -9.50 -6.56
CA PRO A 36 7.34 -9.54 -6.14
C PRO A 36 6.54 -10.16 -7.30
N PRO A 37 5.78 -11.24 -7.09
CA PRO A 37 4.98 -11.80 -8.17
C PRO A 37 4.05 -10.70 -8.68
N LEU A 38 4.02 -10.50 -10.00
CA LEU A 38 2.96 -9.75 -10.67
C LEU A 38 1.65 -10.19 -10.02
N LEU A 39 0.95 -9.24 -9.40
CA LEU A 39 -0.30 -9.46 -8.67
C LEU A 39 -1.12 -10.53 -9.40
N VAL A 40 -1.29 -11.64 -8.68
CA VAL A 40 -1.69 -12.97 -9.16
C VAL A 40 -2.52 -12.91 -10.46
N PRO A 41 -2.05 -13.48 -11.58
CA PRO A 41 -2.89 -13.67 -12.75
C PRO A 41 -4.12 -14.47 -12.32
N ILE A 42 -5.31 -13.93 -12.60
CA ILE A 42 -6.55 -14.71 -12.49
C ILE A 42 -6.38 -15.92 -13.41
N SER A 43 -6.11 -17.09 -12.84
CA SER A 43 -6.22 -18.34 -13.56
C SER A 43 -7.70 -18.52 -13.87
N ASN A 44 -8.08 -18.19 -15.10
CA ASN A 44 -9.35 -18.58 -15.69
C ASN A 44 -9.38 -20.12 -15.77
N GLY A 45 -9.78 -20.77 -14.68
CA GLY A 45 -9.88 -22.22 -14.66
C GLY A 45 -9.84 -22.84 -13.27
N ASP A 46 -10.78 -22.50 -12.40
CA ASP A 46 -11.21 -23.40 -11.33
C ASP A 46 -12.70 -23.18 -10.96
N LEU A 47 -13.50 -23.00 -12.00
CA LEU A 47 -14.91 -23.39 -11.98
C LEU A 47 -15.05 -24.42 -13.09
N LEU A 48 -14.74 -25.69 -12.81
CA LEU A 48 -15.38 -26.89 -13.39
C LEU A 48 -14.62 -28.17 -13.00
N LYS A 49 -15.35 -29.02 -12.26
CA LYS A 49 -15.27 -30.50 -12.17
C LYS A 49 -14.36 -31.13 -11.10
N GLN A 50 -15.05 -31.51 -10.02
CA GLN A 50 -14.84 -32.78 -9.32
C GLN A 50 -14.87 -33.96 -10.31
N ASN A 51 -13.86 -34.84 -10.25
CA ASN A 51 -14.03 -36.31 -10.13
C ASN A 51 -12.67 -37.05 -10.12
N GLU A 52 -12.45 -37.77 -9.02
CA GLU A 52 -11.76 -39.06 -8.82
C GLU A 52 -10.59 -39.49 -9.74
N LYS A 53 -9.45 -39.82 -9.13
CA LYS A 53 -9.06 -41.24 -8.89
C LYS A 53 -7.82 -41.39 -8.00
N GLU A 54 -7.93 -42.34 -7.08
CA GLU A 54 -6.84 -42.97 -6.34
C GLU A 54 -5.85 -43.66 -7.29
N ASP A 55 -4.56 -43.55 -7.01
CA ASP A 55 -3.64 -44.69 -7.10
C ASP A 55 -2.42 -44.43 -6.22
N GLY A 56 -2.11 -45.39 -5.36
CA GLY A 56 -1.02 -45.30 -4.40
C GLY A 56 0.29 -45.84 -4.94
N GLU A 57 1.41 -45.32 -4.45
CA GLU A 57 2.65 -46.10 -4.42
C GLU A 57 3.61 -45.73 -3.26
N LYS A 58 3.74 -46.73 -2.38
CA LYS A 58 4.89 -47.19 -1.58
C LYS A 58 6.02 -46.23 -1.18
N ARG A 59 6.14 -46.11 0.15
CA ARG A 59 7.35 -45.82 0.93
C ARG A 59 8.61 -46.53 0.42
N ASN A 60 9.71 -45.80 0.37
CA ASN A 60 11.02 -46.34 0.69
C ASN A 60 11.79 -45.39 1.61
N LYS A 61 12.11 -45.88 2.82
CA LYS A 61 13.03 -45.25 3.77
C LYS A 61 14.45 -45.66 3.38
N ASN A 62 15.36 -44.71 3.27
CA ASN A 62 16.69 -44.79 3.88
C ASN A 62 17.40 -43.43 3.80
N GLY A 63 17.82 -42.95 4.96
CA GLY A 63 18.23 -41.58 5.17
C GLY A 63 19.70 -41.27 4.88
N LYS A 64 19.96 -39.97 4.88
CA LYS A 64 21.14 -39.34 5.48
C LYS A 64 20.72 -37.92 5.83
N GLN A 65 20.50 -37.67 7.13
CA GLN A 65 20.37 -36.33 7.68
C GLN A 65 21.67 -35.58 7.42
N LYS A 66 21.64 -34.63 6.49
CA LYS A 66 22.52 -33.47 6.56
C LYS A 66 21.87 -32.51 7.54
N ARG A 67 22.56 -32.25 8.66
CA ARG A 67 22.29 -31.08 9.49
C ARG A 67 22.60 -29.87 8.61
N GLU A 68 21.57 -29.20 8.12
CA GLU A 68 21.68 -27.80 7.75
C GLU A 68 21.92 -27.05 9.05
N THR A 69 23.12 -26.49 9.15
CA THR A 69 23.51 -25.55 10.19
C THR A 69 22.69 -24.29 10.01
N ASP A 70 22.05 -23.84 11.08
CA ASP A 70 21.32 -22.57 11.17
C ASP A 70 22.23 -21.42 10.69
N GLU A 71 21.99 -20.94 9.47
CA GLU A 71 22.74 -19.85 8.82
C GLU A 71 21.95 -18.52 8.80
N ASN A 72 20.95 -18.35 9.66
CA ASN A 72 20.08 -17.15 9.62
C ASN A 72 19.73 -16.59 11.01
N ASP A 73 20.72 -16.49 11.90
CA ASP A 73 20.58 -15.80 13.19
C ASP A 73 21.08 -14.34 13.12
N THR A 74 20.75 -13.63 12.04
CA THR A 74 20.78 -12.16 12.06
C THR A 74 19.68 -11.72 13.02
N SER A 75 20.03 -10.94 14.05
CA SER A 75 19.05 -10.55 15.06
C SER A 75 17.99 -9.65 14.41
N VAL A 76 16.73 -9.85 14.75
CA VAL A 76 15.61 -9.03 14.22
C VAL A 76 15.72 -7.56 14.66
N SER A 77 16.41 -7.31 15.78
CA SER A 77 16.85 -5.96 16.16
C SER A 77 17.75 -5.35 15.10
N GLU A 78 18.64 -6.11 14.48
CA GLU A 78 19.45 -5.64 13.35
C GLU A 78 18.53 -5.35 12.17
N ILE A 79 17.70 -6.28 11.69
CA ILE A 79 16.83 -6.02 10.52
C ILE A 79 15.93 -4.79 10.72
N VAL A 80 15.13 -4.71 11.80
CA VAL A 80 14.23 -3.56 12.05
C VAL A 80 15.01 -2.27 12.30
N SER A 81 16.21 -2.34 12.89
CA SER A 81 17.08 -1.17 13.02
C SER A 81 17.88 -0.84 11.77
N GLU A 82 18.03 -1.78 10.83
CA GLU A 82 18.75 -1.68 9.56
C GLU A 82 17.84 -1.26 8.40
N LEU A 83 16.52 -1.41 8.54
CA LEU A 83 15.57 -0.83 7.59
C LEU A 83 15.84 0.66 7.42
N ASN A 84 15.93 1.10 6.17
CA ASN A 84 16.38 2.40 5.69
C ASN A 84 17.89 2.71 5.86
N LYS A 85 18.71 1.93 6.58
CA LYS A 85 20.17 2.23 6.73
C LYS A 85 20.94 2.03 5.41
N THR A 86 20.48 1.14 4.54
CA THR A 86 21.04 0.87 3.20
C THR A 86 19.99 1.16 2.11
N ASP A 87 20.29 0.87 0.83
CA ASP A 87 19.39 1.06 -0.32
C ASP A 87 17.91 0.80 0.08
N PRO A 88 17.03 1.80 -0.03
CA PRO A 88 15.66 1.69 0.44
C PRO A 88 14.77 0.79 -0.43
N SER A 89 15.19 0.45 -1.66
CA SER A 89 14.35 -0.30 -2.60
C SER A 89 14.09 -1.77 -2.21
N PRO A 90 15.03 -2.55 -1.65
CA PRO A 90 14.79 -3.96 -1.29
C PRO A 90 14.18 -4.13 0.11
N ASP A 91 14.06 -3.05 0.88
CA ASP A 91 13.72 -3.10 2.31
C ASP A 91 12.26 -3.51 2.55
N GLY A 92 11.34 -3.12 1.65
CA GLY A 92 9.94 -3.55 1.67
C GLY A 92 9.80 -5.08 1.58
N LEU A 93 10.48 -5.68 0.60
CA LEU A 93 10.48 -7.13 0.40
C LEU A 93 11.16 -7.86 1.58
N LYS A 94 12.30 -7.35 2.07
CA LYS A 94 12.98 -7.93 3.25
C LYS A 94 12.07 -7.91 4.48
N LEU A 95 11.41 -6.79 4.74
CA LEU A 95 10.48 -6.65 5.86
C LEU A 95 9.28 -7.59 5.71
N PHE A 96 8.71 -7.70 4.51
CA PHE A 96 7.60 -8.62 4.26
C PHE A 96 8.05 -10.09 4.43
N LYS A 97 9.20 -10.48 3.86
CA LYS A 97 9.81 -11.81 4.07
C LYS A 97 9.97 -12.13 5.56
N TRP A 98 10.48 -11.19 6.34
CA TRP A 98 10.57 -11.33 7.79
C TRP A 98 9.19 -11.49 8.42
N LEU A 99 8.24 -10.63 8.08
CA LEU A 99 6.90 -10.65 8.66
C LEU A 99 6.23 -12.02 8.52
N ILE A 100 6.38 -12.70 7.38
CA ILE A 100 5.74 -13.99 7.09
C ILE A 100 6.69 -15.21 7.15
N ALA A 101 7.92 -15.06 7.62
CA ALA A 101 8.85 -16.18 7.73
C ALA A 101 8.25 -17.29 8.62
N PRO A 102 8.41 -18.59 8.26
CA PRO A 102 9.27 -19.12 7.19
C PRO A 102 8.59 -19.25 5.82
N VAL A 103 7.39 -18.69 5.62
CA VAL A 103 6.70 -18.73 4.32
C VAL A 103 7.38 -17.72 3.38
N SER A 104 7.74 -18.15 2.17
CA SER A 104 8.27 -17.23 1.17
C SER A 104 7.15 -16.34 0.59
N PRO A 105 7.44 -15.09 0.19
CA PRO A 105 6.46 -14.20 -0.44
C PRO A 105 5.76 -14.84 -1.64
N LYS A 106 6.51 -15.53 -2.51
CA LYS A 106 5.96 -16.27 -3.65
C LYS A 106 4.87 -17.26 -3.22
N LYS A 107 5.19 -18.14 -2.26
CA LYS A 107 4.22 -19.10 -1.72
C LYS A 107 3.04 -18.40 -1.04
N PHE A 108 3.29 -17.28 -0.38
CA PHE A 108 2.24 -16.47 0.24
C PHE A 108 1.22 -15.99 -0.79
N PHE A 109 1.67 -15.33 -1.85
CA PHE A 109 0.78 -14.78 -2.87
C PHE A 109 0.12 -15.85 -3.75
N GLU A 110 0.81 -16.97 -4.03
CA GLU A 110 0.23 -18.05 -4.84
C GLU A 110 -0.89 -18.80 -4.11
N LYS A 111 -0.74 -19.00 -2.80
CA LYS A 111 -1.62 -19.88 -2.01
C LYS A 111 -2.57 -19.14 -1.08
N TYR A 112 -2.09 -18.14 -0.36
CA TYR A 112 -2.82 -17.58 0.78
C TYR A 112 -3.51 -16.26 0.44
N TRP A 113 -2.80 -15.34 -0.23
CA TRP A 113 -3.32 -14.02 -0.56
C TRP A 113 -4.69 -14.09 -1.25
N GLU A 114 -5.69 -13.41 -0.66
CA GLU A 114 -7.09 -13.38 -1.10
C GLU A 114 -7.78 -14.75 -1.25
N ARG A 115 -7.23 -15.82 -0.65
CA ARG A 115 -7.69 -17.21 -0.86
C ARG A 115 -7.84 -18.01 0.42
N GLU A 116 -6.76 -18.13 1.18
CA GLU A 116 -6.67 -19.01 2.36
C GLU A 116 -6.09 -18.27 3.56
N THR A 117 -6.51 -18.68 4.76
CA THR A 117 -5.89 -18.24 6.01
C THR A 117 -4.49 -18.85 6.18
N LEU A 118 -3.55 -18.05 6.69
CA LEU A 118 -2.22 -18.50 7.09
C LEU A 118 -2.02 -18.28 8.58
N PHE A 119 -1.76 -19.36 9.32
CA PHE A 119 -1.27 -19.31 10.70
C PHE A 119 0.21 -19.70 10.75
N ILE A 120 1.03 -18.87 11.38
CA ILE A 120 2.46 -19.11 11.62
C ILE A 120 2.70 -19.16 13.13
N GLU A 121 2.93 -20.38 13.63
CA GLU A 121 3.39 -20.61 14.99
C GLU A 121 4.93 -20.52 15.04
N ARG A 122 5.48 -19.57 15.79
CA ARG A 122 6.93 -19.34 15.82
C ARG A 122 7.63 -19.92 17.04
N ASN A 123 6.94 -20.13 18.14
CA ASN A 123 7.56 -20.54 19.41
C ASN A 123 8.73 -19.63 19.82
N LYS A 124 8.71 -18.35 19.42
CA LYS A 124 9.72 -17.32 19.70
C LYS A 124 9.02 -16.04 20.16
N ALA A 125 8.76 -15.95 21.45
CA ALA A 125 8.00 -14.85 22.06
C ALA A 125 8.52 -13.45 21.74
N THR A 126 9.83 -13.32 21.55
CA THR A 126 10.50 -12.05 21.26
C THR A 126 10.55 -11.69 19.78
N TYR A 127 9.94 -12.48 18.89
CA TYR A 127 10.05 -12.25 17.44
C TYR A 127 9.56 -10.87 17.03
N TYR A 128 8.46 -10.40 17.61
CA TYR A 128 7.85 -9.09 17.33
C TYR A 128 8.01 -8.06 18.44
N SER A 129 8.80 -8.34 19.49
CA SER A 129 8.89 -7.48 20.68
C SER A 129 9.42 -6.08 20.41
N ASN A 130 10.07 -5.88 19.26
CA ASN A 130 10.59 -4.58 18.85
C ASN A 130 9.57 -3.68 18.16
N ILE A 131 8.38 -4.17 17.79
CA ILE A 131 7.35 -3.35 17.14
C ILE A 131 6.73 -2.38 18.15
N LEU A 132 6.10 -2.92 19.20
CA LEU A 132 5.42 -2.13 20.22
C LEU A 132 5.22 -2.98 21.48
N THR A 133 5.24 -2.36 22.65
CA THR A 133 5.01 -3.01 23.96
C THR A 133 3.92 -2.28 24.74
N THR A 134 3.36 -2.94 25.75
CA THR A 134 2.44 -2.32 26.72
C THR A 134 3.07 -1.15 27.47
N GLU A 135 4.37 -1.23 27.79
CA GLU A 135 5.13 -0.12 28.36
C GLU A 135 5.18 1.09 27.42
N LYS A 136 5.44 0.88 26.13
CA LYS A 136 5.45 1.96 25.15
C LYS A 136 4.04 2.56 24.97
N LEU A 137 2.99 1.73 25.01
CA LEU A 137 1.60 2.20 24.99
C LEU A 137 1.26 3.06 26.22
N ASP A 138 1.68 2.66 27.42
CA ASP A 138 1.50 3.48 28.64
C ASP A 138 2.15 4.86 28.49
N GLY A 139 3.38 4.91 27.97
CA GLY A 139 4.05 6.16 27.63
C GLY A 139 3.23 7.01 26.66
N ILE A 140 2.70 6.41 25.59
CA ILE A 140 1.85 7.12 24.61
C ILE A 140 0.60 7.71 25.26
N PHE A 141 -0.08 6.95 26.13
CA PHE A 141 -1.29 7.41 26.85
C PHE A 141 -1.01 8.57 27.82
N ARG A 142 0.22 8.68 28.33
CA ARG A 142 0.63 9.74 29.27
C ARG A 142 1.18 10.98 28.58
N GLU A 143 1.99 10.79 27.55
CA GLU A 143 2.73 11.86 26.87
C GLU A 143 1.84 12.64 25.89
N TYR A 144 0.93 11.96 25.19
CA TYR A 144 0.15 12.58 24.12
C TYR A 144 -1.29 12.89 24.54
N PRO A 145 -1.90 13.96 24.00
CA PRO A 145 -3.32 14.25 24.19
C PRO A 145 -4.17 13.38 23.24
N LEU A 146 -4.44 12.15 23.65
CA LEU A 146 -5.34 11.25 22.93
C LEU A 146 -6.79 11.49 23.30
N TYR A 147 -7.71 11.20 22.38
CA TYR A 147 -9.14 11.42 22.56
C TYR A 147 -9.92 10.14 22.23
N TYR A 148 -11.00 9.90 22.97
CA TYR A 148 -11.90 8.79 22.69
C TYR A 148 -12.51 8.91 21.28
N THR A 149 -12.81 7.78 20.65
CA THR A 149 -13.37 7.66 19.28
C THR A 149 -12.41 8.09 18.16
N ARG A 150 -11.55 9.09 18.41
CA ARG A 150 -10.56 9.57 17.44
C ARG A 150 -9.27 8.76 17.48
N ASN A 151 -8.78 8.45 18.68
CA ASN A 151 -7.49 7.81 18.90
C ASN A 151 -7.62 6.50 19.67
N VAL A 152 -8.57 6.41 20.58
CA VAL A 152 -8.75 5.23 21.45
C VAL A 152 -10.22 4.88 21.55
N ASP A 153 -10.52 3.59 21.47
CA ASP A 153 -11.82 3.04 21.85
C ASP A 153 -11.69 2.08 23.01
N VAL A 154 -12.69 2.09 23.89
CA VAL A 154 -12.84 1.14 24.98
C VAL A 154 -14.08 0.31 24.70
N VAL A 155 -13.92 -1.00 24.60
CA VAL A 155 -15.02 -1.90 24.21
C VAL A 155 -15.06 -3.17 25.05
N SER A 156 -16.26 -3.70 25.24
CA SER A 156 -16.47 -5.03 25.82
C SER A 156 -17.46 -5.81 24.96
N TYR A 157 -17.34 -7.13 24.99
CA TYR A 157 -18.31 -8.04 24.40
C TYR A 157 -18.67 -9.12 25.41
N GLN A 158 -19.91 -9.05 25.91
CA GLN A 158 -20.42 -9.97 26.93
C GLN A 158 -21.86 -10.34 26.59
N ASN A 159 -22.22 -11.61 26.80
CA ASN A 159 -23.58 -12.11 26.58
C ASN A 159 -24.17 -11.78 25.20
N GLY A 160 -23.33 -11.80 24.15
CA GLY A 160 -23.76 -11.50 22.78
C GLY A 160 -23.86 -10.01 22.43
N ILE A 161 -23.51 -9.10 23.34
CA ILE A 161 -23.67 -7.65 23.16
C ILE A 161 -22.29 -6.99 23.19
N LYS A 162 -21.99 -6.20 22.15
CA LYS A 162 -20.82 -5.30 22.11
C LYS A 162 -21.23 -3.95 22.70
N GLU A 163 -20.48 -3.49 23.69
CA GLU A 163 -20.63 -2.16 24.29
C GLU A 163 -19.40 -1.31 23.99
N VAL A 164 -19.63 -0.01 23.78
CA VAL A 164 -18.59 1.00 23.60
C VAL A 164 -18.65 1.94 24.80
N HIS A 165 -17.55 2.05 25.52
CA HIS A 165 -17.43 2.80 26.78
C HIS A 165 -16.66 4.12 26.60
N ASN A 166 -16.66 4.65 25.39
CA ASN A 166 -16.00 5.90 25.06
C ASN A 166 -16.69 7.06 25.77
N GLU A 167 -15.92 7.84 26.51
CA GLU A 167 -16.38 9.11 27.09
C GLU A 167 -16.15 10.27 26.12
N GLU A 168 -16.70 11.43 26.42
CA GLU A 168 -16.37 12.64 25.66
C GLU A 168 -15.00 13.20 26.07
N GLY A 169 -14.16 13.53 25.09
CA GLY A 169 -12.93 14.28 25.32
C GLY A 169 -11.67 13.42 25.45
N ARG A 170 -10.73 13.89 26.28
CA ARG A 170 -9.37 13.37 26.37
C ARG A 170 -9.33 12.05 27.16
N VAL A 171 -8.57 11.09 26.66
CA VAL A 171 -8.23 9.86 27.36
C VAL A 171 -7.23 10.16 28.47
N VAL A 172 -7.54 9.69 29.67
CA VAL A 172 -6.62 9.72 30.81
C VAL A 172 -6.23 8.28 31.14
N ALA A 173 -4.93 7.99 31.21
CA ALA A 173 -4.42 6.64 31.39
C ALA A 173 -5.03 5.91 32.60
N SER A 174 -5.24 6.60 33.73
CA SER A 174 -5.86 5.98 34.91
C SER A 174 -7.30 5.50 34.65
N ALA A 175 -8.13 6.32 34.00
CA ALA A 175 -9.49 5.95 33.65
C ALA A 175 -9.51 4.79 32.64
N LEU A 176 -8.59 4.82 31.66
CA LEU A 176 -8.42 3.75 30.69
C LEU A 176 -8.07 2.41 31.36
N TYR A 177 -7.20 2.43 32.37
CA TYR A 177 -6.83 1.24 33.12
C TYR A 177 -7.89 0.77 34.11
N ASP A 178 -8.76 1.65 34.58
CA ASP A 178 -9.95 1.25 35.32
C ASP A 178 -10.88 0.43 34.41
N TYR A 179 -11.14 0.88 33.17
CA TYR A 179 -11.88 0.08 32.18
C TYR A 179 -11.20 -1.26 31.87
N TYR A 180 -9.89 -1.25 31.64
CA TYR A 180 -9.12 -2.47 31.38
C TYR A 180 -9.20 -3.47 32.53
N SER A 181 -9.06 -3.00 33.78
CA SER A 181 -9.17 -3.83 34.98
C SER A 181 -10.58 -4.41 35.17
N ASN A 182 -11.60 -3.80 34.56
CA ASN A 182 -12.98 -4.26 34.54
C ASN A 182 -13.34 -5.05 33.26
N GLY A 183 -12.35 -5.59 32.54
CA GLY A 183 -12.59 -6.52 31.44
C GLY A 183 -12.85 -5.85 30.07
N CYS A 184 -12.60 -4.56 29.93
CA CYS A 184 -12.74 -3.87 28.65
C CYS A 184 -11.43 -3.96 27.84
N SER A 185 -11.55 -4.22 26.54
CA SER A 185 -10.43 -4.08 25.61
C SER A 185 -10.23 -2.62 25.23
N ILE A 186 -8.97 -2.25 25.03
CA ILE A 186 -8.54 -0.96 24.52
C ILE A 186 -8.10 -1.15 23.06
N ARG A 187 -8.70 -0.40 22.14
CA ARG A 187 -8.24 -0.29 20.76
C ARG A 187 -7.59 1.07 20.56
N VAL A 188 -6.37 1.11 20.06
CA VAL A 188 -5.68 2.34 19.67
C VAL A 188 -5.69 2.44 18.15
N LEU A 189 -6.27 3.53 17.65
CA LEU A 189 -6.36 3.89 16.24
C LEU A 189 -5.13 4.71 15.85
N ASN A 190 -4.58 4.42 14.67
CA ASN A 190 -3.43 5.14 14.10
C ASN A 190 -2.19 5.27 15.03
N PRO A 191 -1.71 4.18 15.67
CA PRO A 191 -0.57 4.23 16.58
C PRO A 191 0.74 4.74 15.92
N GLN A 192 0.87 4.64 14.59
CA GLN A 192 1.98 5.21 13.81
C GLN A 192 2.18 6.71 14.01
N THR A 193 1.13 7.45 14.41
CA THR A 193 1.24 8.89 14.69
C THR A 193 2.14 9.15 15.90
N TYR A 194 2.19 8.21 16.84
CA TYR A 194 2.84 8.37 18.15
C TYR A 194 4.04 7.44 18.37
N ASP A 195 4.20 6.41 17.54
CA ASP A 195 5.36 5.51 17.59
C ASP A 195 6.09 5.42 16.24
N GLN A 196 7.39 5.73 16.26
CA GLN A 196 8.23 5.75 15.07
C GLN A 196 8.47 4.35 14.48
N LYS A 197 8.50 3.29 15.31
CA LYS A 197 8.73 1.92 14.81
C LYS A 197 7.50 1.39 14.10
N VAL A 198 6.31 1.72 14.62
CA VAL A 198 5.04 1.43 13.95
C VAL A 198 4.93 2.21 12.63
N HIS A 199 5.31 3.50 12.61
CA HIS A 199 5.38 4.28 11.36
C HIS A 199 6.34 3.65 10.36
N LEU A 200 7.54 3.28 10.79
CA LEU A 200 8.52 2.60 9.95
C LEU A 200 7.95 1.30 9.35
N LEU A 201 7.35 0.45 10.18
CA LEU A 201 6.74 -0.82 9.76
C LEU A 201 5.73 -0.60 8.61
N ILE A 202 4.77 0.29 8.79
CA ILE A 202 3.71 0.48 7.80
C ILE A 202 4.18 1.26 6.57
N ALA A 203 5.08 2.25 6.71
CA ALA A 203 5.60 3.01 5.58
C ALA A 203 6.47 2.13 4.66
N THR A 204 7.24 1.21 5.24
CA THR A 204 8.05 0.25 4.47
C THR A 204 7.19 -0.83 3.81
N LEU A 205 6.16 -1.34 4.49
CA LEU A 205 5.21 -2.28 3.87
C LEU A 205 4.36 -1.61 2.77
N GLN A 206 3.98 -0.34 2.96
CA GLN A 206 3.30 0.48 1.95
C GLN A 206 4.08 0.54 0.65
N GLU A 207 5.40 0.78 0.72
CA GLU A 207 6.26 0.80 -0.46
C GLU A 207 6.26 -0.55 -1.17
N TYR A 208 6.19 -1.66 -0.43
CA TYR A 208 6.13 -3.00 -0.99
C TYR A 208 4.79 -3.31 -1.66
N PHE A 209 3.67 -2.94 -1.02
CA PHE A 209 2.34 -3.25 -1.52
C PHE A 209 1.84 -2.27 -2.60
N GLY A 210 2.44 -1.07 -2.71
CA GLY A 210 2.00 -0.03 -3.63
C GLY A 210 0.61 0.52 -3.32
N THR A 211 0.18 0.41 -2.06
CA THR A 211 -1.10 0.91 -1.56
C THR A 211 -0.99 1.25 -0.08
N MET A 212 -1.99 1.92 0.48
CA MET A 212 -2.02 2.32 1.88
C MET A 212 -1.94 1.08 2.79
N VAL A 213 -1.05 1.15 3.77
CA VAL A 213 -0.97 0.19 4.88
C VAL A 213 -1.36 0.91 6.16
N GLY A 214 -2.44 0.46 6.77
CA GLY A 214 -2.95 0.95 8.05
C GLY A 214 -2.60 0.02 9.20
N THR A 215 -2.85 0.48 10.42
CA THR A 215 -2.75 -0.38 11.59
C THR A 215 -3.61 0.06 12.76
N ASN A 216 -4.10 -0.92 13.52
CA ASN A 216 -4.73 -0.75 14.82
C ASN A 216 -4.05 -1.64 15.85
N VAL A 217 -3.98 -1.17 17.09
CA VAL A 217 -3.43 -1.94 18.22
C VAL A 217 -4.54 -2.29 19.20
N TYR A 218 -4.51 -3.52 19.69
CA TYR A 218 -5.55 -4.05 20.58
C TYR A 218 -4.93 -4.65 21.82
N LEU A 219 -5.29 -4.08 22.97
CA LEU A 219 -4.92 -4.54 24.30
C LEU A 219 -6.17 -5.09 25.00
N THR A 220 -6.18 -6.40 25.26
CA THR A 220 -7.33 -7.12 25.85
C THR A 220 -6.92 -7.73 27.19
N PRO A 221 -7.64 -7.45 28.30
CA PRO A 221 -7.33 -7.99 29.62
C PRO A 221 -7.65 -9.50 29.71
N PRO A 222 -7.13 -10.24 30.71
CA PRO A 222 -7.43 -11.66 30.89
C PRO A 222 -8.93 -11.97 30.98
N GLY A 223 -9.34 -13.11 30.42
CA GLY A 223 -10.69 -13.67 30.52
C GLY A 223 -11.79 -12.85 29.85
N SER A 224 -11.45 -12.05 28.83
CA SER A 224 -12.38 -11.09 28.23
C SER A 224 -12.41 -11.14 26.70
N GLN A 225 -13.46 -10.56 26.13
CA GLN A 225 -13.62 -10.33 24.69
C GLN A 225 -14.03 -8.87 24.49
N GLY A 226 -13.42 -8.19 23.53
CA GLY A 226 -13.69 -6.78 23.25
C GLY A 226 -14.71 -6.57 22.12
N PHE A 227 -14.66 -7.42 21.10
CA PHE A 227 -15.41 -7.23 19.85
C PHE A 227 -16.31 -8.45 19.59
N ALA A 228 -17.49 -8.18 19.03
CA ALA A 228 -18.38 -9.22 18.48
C ALA A 228 -17.74 -9.86 17.23
N PRO A 229 -18.22 -11.03 16.78
CA PRO A 229 -17.88 -11.57 15.47
C PRO A 229 -18.18 -10.55 14.35
N HIS A 230 -17.23 -10.36 13.44
CA HIS A 230 -17.35 -9.47 12.28
C HIS A 230 -16.33 -9.87 11.21
N TYR A 231 -16.51 -9.38 9.98
CA TYR A 231 -15.46 -9.31 8.97
C TYR A 231 -15.17 -7.86 8.60
N ASP A 232 -13.94 -7.61 8.15
CA ASP A 232 -13.47 -6.31 7.67
C ASP A 232 -13.31 -6.30 6.14
N ASP A 233 -13.11 -5.10 5.60
CA ASP A 233 -12.88 -4.76 4.19
C ASP A 233 -11.40 -4.68 3.79
N ILE A 234 -10.52 -5.25 4.62
CA ILE A 234 -9.06 -5.23 4.46
C ILE A 234 -8.46 -6.62 4.52
N GLU A 235 -7.29 -6.77 3.90
CA GLU A 235 -6.42 -7.92 4.10
C GLU A 235 -5.71 -7.76 5.44
N ALA A 236 -5.93 -8.69 6.37
CA ALA A 236 -5.50 -8.55 7.76
C ALA A 236 -4.30 -9.44 8.08
N PHE A 237 -3.26 -8.84 8.67
CA PHE A 237 -2.17 -9.55 9.35
C PHE A 237 -2.23 -9.25 10.85
N ILE A 238 -2.68 -10.22 11.63
CA ILE A 238 -2.67 -10.18 13.09
C ILE A 238 -1.28 -10.60 13.57
N VAL A 239 -0.56 -9.66 14.18
CA VAL A 239 0.80 -9.83 14.69
C VAL A 239 0.74 -9.83 16.21
N GLN A 240 0.90 -10.99 16.84
CA GLN A 240 0.78 -11.14 18.29
C GLN A 240 2.06 -10.66 18.98
N LEU A 241 1.95 -9.61 19.80
CA LEU A 241 3.10 -8.92 20.42
C LEU A 241 3.36 -9.41 21.84
N GLU A 242 2.32 -9.50 22.66
CA GLU A 242 2.43 -9.96 24.05
C GLU A 242 1.27 -10.89 24.42
N GLY A 243 1.52 -11.75 25.40
CA GLY A 243 0.50 -12.64 25.96
C GLY A 243 -0.03 -13.65 24.94
N ARG A 244 -1.31 -14.00 25.06
CA ARG A 244 -1.98 -14.92 24.13
C ARG A 244 -3.44 -14.59 23.91
N LYS A 245 -3.95 -14.89 22.72
CA LYS A 245 -5.35 -14.68 22.36
C LYS A 245 -5.88 -15.85 21.55
N HIS A 246 -7.06 -16.31 21.92
CA HIS A 246 -7.78 -17.38 21.25
C HIS A 246 -8.67 -16.79 20.16
N TRP A 247 -8.50 -17.26 18.93
CA TRP A 247 -9.15 -16.77 17.72
C TRP A 247 -10.01 -17.85 17.09
N LYS A 248 -11.20 -17.44 16.64
CA LYS A 248 -12.09 -18.25 15.82
C LYS A 248 -12.32 -17.56 14.49
N LEU A 249 -12.19 -18.31 13.41
CA LEU A 249 -12.45 -17.84 12.04
C LEU A 249 -13.56 -18.66 11.39
N TYR A 250 -14.45 -17.96 10.70
CA TYR A 250 -15.61 -18.54 10.03
C TYR A 250 -15.55 -18.18 8.54
N LYS A 251 -16.06 -19.08 7.69
CA LYS A 251 -15.95 -18.90 6.24
C LYS A 251 -16.87 -17.78 5.79
N PRO A 252 -16.42 -16.84 4.93
CA PRO A 252 -17.33 -15.95 4.23
C PRO A 252 -18.31 -16.76 3.36
N THR A 253 -19.53 -16.24 3.17
CA THR A 253 -20.52 -16.85 2.28
C THR A 253 -21.09 -15.83 1.30
N GLY A 254 -21.44 -16.28 0.09
CA GLY A 254 -22.11 -15.42 -0.90
C GLY A 254 -21.34 -14.13 -1.21
N SER A 255 -21.97 -12.99 -0.95
CA SER A 255 -21.43 -11.65 -1.17
C SER A 255 -20.29 -11.26 -0.23
N ASP A 256 -20.06 -12.02 0.83
CA ASP A 256 -19.07 -11.68 1.87
C ASP A 256 -17.67 -12.17 1.48
N VAL A 257 -17.54 -13.03 0.47
CA VAL A 257 -16.23 -13.47 -0.04
C VAL A 257 -15.53 -12.27 -0.69
N LEU A 258 -14.35 -11.89 -0.15
CA LEU A 258 -13.61 -10.70 -0.56
C LEU A 258 -14.46 -9.42 -0.47
N ALA A 259 -15.25 -9.30 0.60
CA ALA A 259 -16.13 -8.18 0.87
C ALA A 259 -15.43 -6.82 0.68
N ARG A 260 -16.10 -5.89 -0.02
CA ARG A 260 -15.60 -4.52 -0.24
C ARG A 260 -15.87 -3.58 0.93
N ASP A 261 -16.78 -3.95 1.83
CA ASP A 261 -17.22 -3.16 2.98
C ASP A 261 -17.27 -4.04 4.23
N SER A 262 -16.94 -3.49 5.40
CA SER A 262 -16.99 -4.23 6.67
C SER A 262 -18.42 -4.62 7.07
N SER A 263 -18.56 -5.76 7.74
CA SER A 263 -19.85 -6.21 8.28
C SER A 263 -20.32 -5.36 9.47
N PRO A 264 -21.62 -5.33 9.77
CA PRO A 264 -22.09 -5.02 11.12
C PRO A 264 -21.63 -6.11 12.12
N ASN A 265 -21.77 -5.86 13.43
CA ASN A 265 -21.56 -6.91 14.42
C ASN A 265 -22.53 -8.07 14.17
N LEU A 266 -22.00 -9.28 14.00
CA LEU A 266 -22.76 -10.50 13.72
C LEU A 266 -23.10 -11.23 15.01
N LYS A 267 -24.16 -12.05 14.96
CA LYS A 267 -24.55 -12.94 16.07
C LYS A 267 -24.03 -14.34 15.79
N HIS A 268 -23.65 -15.07 16.85
CA HIS A 268 -23.20 -16.47 16.73
C HIS A 268 -24.23 -17.38 16.04
N GLU A 269 -25.52 -17.07 16.16
CA GLU A 269 -26.62 -17.80 15.51
C GLU A 269 -26.55 -17.73 13.97
N ASP A 270 -25.91 -16.68 13.42
CA ASP A 270 -25.92 -16.34 11.99
C ASP A 270 -24.62 -16.75 11.26
N ILE A 271 -23.55 -17.14 11.97
CA ILE A 271 -22.19 -17.30 11.41
C ILE A 271 -21.70 -18.76 11.28
N GLY A 272 -22.48 -19.73 11.77
CA GLY A 272 -22.15 -21.16 11.68
C GLY A 272 -20.97 -21.58 12.58
N GLU A 273 -20.35 -22.71 12.24
CA GLU A 273 -19.20 -23.25 12.99
C GLU A 273 -17.86 -22.69 12.47
N PRO A 274 -16.88 -22.45 13.35
CA PRO A 274 -15.57 -21.96 12.93
C PRO A 274 -14.85 -23.03 12.10
N PHE A 275 -14.23 -22.64 10.98
CA PHE A 275 -13.38 -23.55 10.21
C PHE A 275 -11.96 -23.63 10.76
N MET A 276 -11.56 -22.63 11.56
CA MET A 276 -10.27 -22.57 12.22
C MET A 276 -10.44 -21.97 13.62
N GLU A 277 -9.79 -22.62 14.59
CA GLU A 277 -9.74 -22.19 15.98
C GLU A 277 -8.29 -22.34 16.46
N VAL A 278 -7.63 -21.23 16.80
CA VAL A 278 -6.19 -21.19 17.13
C VAL A 278 -5.93 -20.26 18.30
N THR A 279 -4.89 -20.53 19.08
CA THR A 279 -4.41 -19.60 20.10
C THR A 279 -3.08 -19.02 19.63
N LEU A 280 -3.05 -17.71 19.38
CA LEU A 280 -1.82 -16.98 19.08
C LEU A 280 -1.08 -16.68 20.37
N ASN A 281 0.20 -17.02 20.42
CA ASN A 281 1.15 -16.58 21.44
C ASN A 281 2.03 -15.46 20.89
N ALA A 282 2.67 -14.69 21.77
CA ALA A 282 3.64 -13.69 21.36
C ALA A 282 4.62 -14.25 20.31
N GLY A 283 4.84 -13.51 19.22
CA GLY A 283 5.66 -13.91 18.08
C GLY A 283 4.91 -14.63 16.95
N ASP A 284 3.68 -15.08 17.17
CA ASP A 284 2.88 -15.74 16.13
C ASP A 284 2.22 -14.72 15.18
N LEU A 285 1.90 -15.17 13.96
CA LEU A 285 1.17 -14.40 12.96
C LEU A 285 -0.06 -15.15 12.46
N LEU A 286 -1.15 -14.43 12.27
CA LEU A 286 -2.36 -14.93 11.60
C LEU A 286 -2.74 -13.97 10.47
N TYR A 287 -2.80 -14.46 9.25
CA TYR A 287 -3.30 -13.74 8.10
C TYR A 287 -4.64 -14.34 7.64
N PHE A 288 -5.59 -13.48 7.28
CA PHE A 288 -6.82 -13.89 6.59
C PHE A 288 -7.32 -12.81 5.63
N PRO A 289 -7.96 -13.20 4.50
CA PRO A 289 -8.54 -12.26 3.55
C PRO A 289 -9.74 -11.49 4.10
N ARG A 290 -10.00 -10.31 3.51
CA ARG A 290 -11.22 -9.53 3.77
C ARG A 290 -12.48 -10.37 3.55
N GLY A 291 -13.50 -10.12 4.37
CA GLY A 291 -14.70 -10.97 4.42
C GLY A 291 -14.60 -12.18 5.36
N THR A 292 -13.41 -12.57 5.82
CA THR A 292 -13.28 -13.64 6.82
C THR A 292 -13.84 -13.18 8.17
N ILE A 293 -14.94 -13.78 8.59
CA ILE A 293 -15.54 -13.51 9.90
C ILE A 293 -14.57 -14.00 10.98
N HIS A 294 -14.30 -13.16 11.96
CA HIS A 294 -13.38 -13.47 13.03
C HIS A 294 -13.84 -12.92 14.38
N GLU A 295 -13.41 -13.60 15.45
CA GLU A 295 -13.50 -13.10 16.81
C GLU A 295 -12.30 -13.56 17.63
N GLY A 296 -11.91 -12.75 18.62
CA GLY A 296 -10.76 -13.04 19.47
C GLY A 296 -11.06 -12.77 20.94
N ARG A 297 -10.81 -13.75 21.81
CA ARG A 297 -10.92 -13.62 23.27
C ARG A 297 -9.62 -14.02 23.97
N THR A 298 -9.40 -13.49 25.16
CA THR A 298 -8.30 -13.93 26.03
C THR A 298 -8.73 -15.04 26.97
N ASP A 299 -7.78 -15.88 27.37
CA ASP A 299 -7.96 -16.85 28.45
C ASP A 299 -7.91 -16.17 29.82
N ALA A 300 -8.40 -16.85 30.86
CA ALA A 300 -8.54 -16.28 32.21
C ALA A 300 -7.23 -15.83 32.87
N ASP A 301 -6.08 -16.32 32.41
CA ASP A 301 -4.76 -16.18 33.02
C ASP A 301 -3.77 -15.34 32.21
N ALA A 302 -4.17 -14.82 31.05
CA ALA A 302 -3.26 -14.06 30.17
C ALA A 302 -3.95 -12.88 29.49
N HIS A 303 -3.29 -11.72 29.48
CA HIS A 303 -3.68 -10.62 28.60
C HIS A 303 -3.25 -10.90 27.16
N SER A 304 -3.63 -10.01 26.25
CA SER A 304 -3.13 -10.01 24.88
C SER A 304 -2.83 -8.59 24.43
N LEU A 305 -1.69 -8.41 23.79
CA LEU A 305 -1.41 -7.26 22.93
C LEU A 305 -1.13 -7.76 21.52
N HIS A 306 -1.86 -7.25 20.53
CA HIS A 306 -1.54 -7.47 19.13
C HIS A 306 -1.67 -6.20 18.32
N VAL A 307 -0.96 -6.16 17.20
CA VAL A 307 -1.14 -5.16 16.16
C VAL A 307 -1.76 -5.83 14.94
N THR A 308 -2.79 -5.21 14.38
CA THR A 308 -3.35 -5.61 13.09
C THR A 308 -2.75 -4.70 12.04
N VAL A 309 -2.01 -5.27 11.09
CA VAL A 309 -1.57 -4.56 9.88
C VAL A 309 -2.61 -4.82 8.81
N SER A 310 -3.21 -3.76 8.29
CA SER A 310 -4.32 -3.80 7.33
C SER A 310 -3.90 -3.20 6.00
N VAL A 311 -4.22 -3.86 4.90
CA VAL A 311 -3.85 -3.40 3.55
C VAL A 311 -4.98 -3.71 2.55
N TYR A 312 -4.93 -3.12 1.36
CA TYR A 312 -5.80 -3.46 0.22
C TYR A 312 -7.28 -3.02 0.33
N GLN A 313 -7.58 -2.04 1.17
CA GLN A 313 -8.92 -1.41 1.23
C GLN A 313 -9.26 -0.74 -0.11
N HIS A 314 -10.42 -1.05 -0.67
CA HIS A 314 -10.89 -0.50 -1.96
C HIS A 314 -9.82 -0.54 -3.09
N ASN A 315 -9.09 -1.64 -3.18
CA ASN A 315 -8.03 -1.84 -4.17
C ASN A 315 -8.28 -3.06 -5.10
N SER A 316 -9.52 -3.25 -5.52
CA SER A 316 -9.97 -4.34 -6.39
C SER A 316 -10.16 -3.89 -7.85
N TYR A 317 -10.40 -4.84 -8.75
CA TYR A 317 -10.80 -4.53 -10.13
C TYR A 317 -12.08 -3.69 -10.23
N ALA A 318 -12.98 -3.79 -9.25
CA ALA A 318 -14.17 -2.94 -9.23
C ALA A 318 -13.79 -1.47 -9.02
N ASP A 319 -12.85 -1.18 -8.11
CA ASP A 319 -12.36 0.17 -7.84
C ASP A 319 -11.64 0.76 -9.06
N LEU A 320 -10.86 -0.07 -9.78
CA LEU A 320 -10.27 0.32 -11.07
C LEU A 320 -11.35 0.62 -12.13
N LEU A 321 -12.35 -0.25 -12.28
CA LEU A 321 -13.43 -0.08 -13.25
C LEU A 321 -14.32 1.13 -12.94
N GLU A 322 -14.52 1.46 -11.67
CA GLU A 322 -15.23 2.67 -11.22
C GLU A 322 -14.54 3.96 -11.70
N HIS A 323 -13.23 3.94 -11.94
CA HIS A 323 -12.50 5.02 -12.59
C HIS A 323 -12.48 4.93 -14.13
N ILE A 324 -12.41 3.72 -14.70
CA ILE A 324 -12.38 3.50 -16.16
C ILE A 324 -13.70 3.91 -16.83
N LEU A 325 -14.83 3.38 -16.33
CA LEU A 325 -16.09 3.45 -17.05
C LEU A 325 -16.60 4.89 -17.28
N PRO A 326 -16.57 5.80 -16.29
CA PRO A 326 -16.99 7.18 -16.51
C PRO A 326 -16.13 7.92 -17.53
N GLU A 327 -14.81 7.71 -17.52
CA GLU A 327 -13.89 8.40 -18.44
C GLU A 327 -13.96 7.84 -19.86
N ALA A 328 -14.07 6.51 -20.00
CA ALA A 328 -14.31 5.89 -21.30
C ALA A 328 -15.61 6.41 -21.92
N LEU A 329 -16.67 6.56 -21.11
CA LEU A 329 -17.95 7.10 -21.58
C LEU A 329 -17.82 8.58 -21.99
N LYS A 330 -17.10 9.38 -21.20
CA LYS A 330 -16.83 10.80 -21.52
C LYS A 330 -16.09 10.94 -22.85
N ARG A 331 -15.05 10.11 -23.08
CA ARG A 331 -14.30 10.08 -24.35
C ARG A 331 -15.15 9.61 -25.52
N ALA A 332 -15.86 8.50 -25.37
CA ALA A 332 -16.78 8.00 -26.38
C ALA A 332 -17.83 9.05 -26.78
N ALA A 333 -18.40 9.76 -25.80
CA ALA A 333 -19.36 10.82 -26.05
C ALA A 333 -18.76 12.05 -26.76
N ASN A 334 -17.46 12.32 -26.60
CA ASN A 334 -16.77 13.41 -27.30
C ASN A 334 -16.39 13.05 -28.74
N GLU A 335 -16.06 11.79 -29.00
CA GLU A 335 -15.46 11.36 -30.26
C GLU A 335 -16.47 10.68 -31.20
N ASP A 336 -17.41 9.91 -30.67
CA ASP A 336 -18.36 9.10 -31.45
C ASP A 336 -19.78 9.67 -31.39
N VAL A 337 -20.34 9.91 -32.58
CA VAL A 337 -21.71 10.41 -32.72
C VAL A 337 -22.75 9.41 -32.25
N GLU A 338 -22.47 8.10 -32.32
CA GLU A 338 -23.42 7.06 -31.90
C GLU A 338 -23.73 7.16 -30.39
N PHE A 339 -22.73 7.48 -29.56
CA PHE A 339 -22.92 7.76 -28.13
C PHE A 339 -23.63 9.09 -27.85
N ARG A 340 -23.70 10.00 -28.84
CA ARG A 340 -24.41 11.29 -28.74
C ARG A 340 -25.83 11.26 -29.30
N ARG A 341 -26.25 10.18 -29.99
CA ARG A 341 -27.61 10.11 -30.55
C ARG A 341 -28.63 10.13 -29.41
N GLY A 342 -29.70 10.89 -29.60
CA GLY A 342 -30.79 10.94 -28.62
C GLY A 342 -31.48 9.59 -28.48
N LEU A 343 -31.93 9.28 -27.26
CA LEU A 343 -32.77 8.11 -27.00
C LEU A 343 -34.05 8.15 -27.87
N PRO A 344 -34.64 6.99 -28.21
CA PRO A 344 -35.91 6.96 -28.92
C PRO A 344 -37.01 7.76 -28.21
N VAL A 345 -37.84 8.45 -29.00
CA VAL A 345 -38.95 9.24 -28.47
C VAL A 345 -39.93 8.31 -27.75
N ASN A 346 -40.38 8.72 -26.55
CA ASN A 346 -41.26 7.94 -25.68
C ASN A 346 -40.68 6.63 -25.14
N TYR A 347 -39.35 6.48 -25.04
CA TYR A 347 -38.71 5.25 -24.53
C TYR A 347 -39.26 4.76 -23.17
N LEU A 348 -39.74 5.66 -22.32
CA LEU A 348 -40.36 5.34 -21.02
C LEU A 348 -41.67 4.53 -21.13
N LYS A 349 -42.29 4.42 -22.31
CA LYS A 349 -43.47 3.56 -22.53
C LYS A 349 -43.12 2.07 -22.58
N TYR A 350 -41.85 1.72 -22.78
CA TYR A 350 -41.39 0.33 -22.93
C TYR A 350 -40.07 0.03 -22.21
N LEU A 351 -39.43 1.04 -21.59
CA LEU A 351 -38.33 0.90 -20.64
C LEU A 351 -38.75 1.28 -19.21
N GLY A 352 -37.92 0.96 -18.22
CA GLY A 352 -38.19 1.18 -16.80
C GLY A 352 -38.86 0.00 -16.08
N TRP A 353 -38.98 0.10 -14.76
CA TRP A 353 -39.44 -0.99 -13.88
C TRP A 353 -40.81 -1.55 -14.28
N VAL A 354 -41.77 -0.66 -14.55
CA VAL A 354 -43.15 -1.03 -14.96
C VAL A 354 -43.16 -1.84 -16.26
N ASN A 355 -42.17 -1.65 -17.14
CA ASN A 355 -42.08 -2.28 -18.45
C ASN A 355 -40.93 -3.31 -18.52
N ARG A 356 -40.37 -3.76 -17.39
CA ARG A 356 -39.18 -4.63 -17.36
C ARG A 356 -39.38 -5.94 -18.13
N ASP A 357 -40.59 -6.49 -18.07
CA ASP A 357 -40.97 -7.78 -18.66
C ASP A 357 -41.76 -7.62 -19.99
N SER A 358 -41.90 -6.38 -20.47
CA SER A 358 -42.58 -6.10 -21.74
C SER A 358 -41.88 -6.80 -22.91
N GLN A 359 -42.65 -7.38 -23.82
CA GLN A 359 -42.16 -8.03 -25.05
C GLN A 359 -42.25 -7.10 -26.27
N ALA A 360 -42.38 -5.79 -26.04
CA ALA A 360 -42.43 -4.80 -27.12
C ALA A 360 -41.12 -4.80 -27.92
N GLU A 361 -41.23 -4.82 -29.25
CA GLU A 361 -40.08 -4.80 -30.16
C GLU A 361 -39.17 -3.59 -29.92
N ASP A 362 -39.75 -2.42 -29.63
CA ASP A 362 -39.02 -1.19 -29.29
C ASP A 362 -38.09 -1.35 -28.08
N ARG A 363 -38.48 -2.17 -27.10
CA ARG A 363 -37.63 -2.48 -25.93
C ARG A 363 -36.40 -3.26 -26.38
N SER A 364 -36.59 -4.32 -27.15
CA SER A 364 -35.51 -5.15 -27.66
C SER A 364 -34.54 -4.34 -28.53
N LEU A 365 -35.05 -3.42 -29.36
CA LEU A 365 -34.22 -2.53 -30.17
C LEU A 365 -33.30 -1.66 -29.31
N VAL A 366 -33.80 -1.06 -28.22
CA VAL A 366 -32.95 -0.26 -27.33
C VAL A 366 -31.94 -1.12 -26.58
N LEU A 367 -32.33 -2.28 -26.05
CA LEU A 367 -31.41 -3.18 -25.35
C LEU A 367 -30.26 -3.62 -26.26
N ASN A 368 -30.57 -4.03 -27.49
CA ASN A 368 -29.57 -4.43 -28.48
C ASN A 368 -28.65 -3.27 -28.89
N HIS A 369 -29.18 -2.04 -28.93
CA HIS A 369 -28.35 -0.87 -29.24
C HIS A 369 -27.42 -0.52 -28.07
N VAL A 370 -27.90 -0.57 -26.82
CA VAL A 370 -27.07 -0.37 -25.62
C VAL A 370 -25.97 -1.44 -25.55
N GLU A 371 -26.27 -2.70 -25.83
CA GLU A 371 -25.27 -3.77 -25.86
C GLU A 371 -24.15 -3.47 -26.87
N LYS A 372 -24.52 -3.00 -28.08
CA LYS A 372 -23.53 -2.58 -29.09
C LYS A 372 -22.69 -1.41 -28.61
N LEU A 373 -23.30 -0.39 -28.00
CA LEU A 373 -22.56 0.76 -27.45
C LEU A 373 -21.61 0.31 -26.33
N MET A 374 -22.03 -0.63 -25.47
CA MET A 374 -21.16 -1.18 -24.43
C MET A 374 -19.97 -1.97 -25.01
N GLN A 375 -20.17 -2.70 -26.11
CA GLN A 375 -19.08 -3.37 -26.82
C GLN A 375 -18.11 -2.34 -27.45
N THR A 376 -18.64 -1.29 -28.05
CA THR A 376 -17.84 -0.20 -28.61
C THR A 376 -17.11 0.58 -27.51
N LEU A 377 -17.67 0.71 -26.30
CA LEU A 377 -17.06 1.44 -25.19
C LEU A 377 -15.66 0.92 -24.84
N ILE A 378 -15.39 -0.37 -25.09
CA ILE A 378 -14.09 -1.00 -24.87
C ILE A 378 -12.97 -0.29 -25.66
N SER A 379 -13.25 0.26 -26.85
CA SER A 379 -12.24 0.99 -27.63
C SER A 379 -11.88 2.36 -27.05
N TYR A 380 -12.63 2.82 -26.05
CA TYR A 380 -12.41 4.09 -25.35
C TYR A 380 -11.84 3.88 -23.94
N VAL A 381 -11.55 2.65 -23.54
CA VAL A 381 -10.92 2.34 -22.25
C VAL A 381 -9.46 2.78 -22.29
N ASP A 382 -9.05 3.50 -21.25
CA ASP A 382 -7.64 3.74 -20.92
C ASP A 382 -7.46 3.34 -19.46
N VAL A 383 -6.70 2.26 -19.30
CA VAL A 383 -6.41 1.66 -18.00
C VAL A 383 -5.36 2.46 -17.25
N ASP A 384 -4.43 3.09 -17.96
CA ASP A 384 -3.33 3.85 -17.38
C ASP A 384 -3.86 5.11 -16.69
N GLN A 385 -4.79 5.84 -17.32
CA GLN A 385 -5.46 6.97 -16.66
C GLN A 385 -6.21 6.56 -15.38
N ALA A 386 -6.82 5.38 -15.34
CA ALA A 386 -7.48 4.89 -14.15
C ALA A 386 -6.48 4.47 -13.07
N ALA A 387 -5.35 3.86 -13.47
CA ALA A 387 -4.24 3.57 -12.57
C ALA A 387 -3.62 4.85 -11.99
N ASP A 388 -3.55 5.93 -12.76
CA ASP A 388 -3.11 7.24 -12.27
C ASP A 388 -4.06 7.83 -11.22
N LYS A 389 -5.38 7.65 -11.38
CA LYS A 389 -6.36 8.09 -10.38
C LYS A 389 -6.23 7.31 -9.07
N LEU A 390 -6.04 5.99 -9.16
CA LEU A 390 -5.74 5.18 -7.97
C LEU A 390 -4.39 5.56 -7.36
N GLY A 391 -3.37 5.82 -8.18
CA GLY A 391 -2.06 6.28 -7.75
C GLY A 391 -2.10 7.64 -7.05
N ARG A 392 -2.91 8.58 -7.55
CA ARG A 392 -3.19 9.86 -6.89
C ARG A 392 -3.83 9.65 -5.52
N LYS A 393 -4.89 8.84 -5.45
CA LYS A 393 -5.54 8.48 -4.18
C LYS A 393 -4.52 7.91 -3.19
N PHE A 394 -3.66 7.02 -3.68
CA PHE A 394 -2.58 6.46 -2.88
C PHE A 394 -1.59 7.52 -2.38
N MET A 395 -1.18 8.49 -3.19
CA MET A 395 -0.33 9.61 -2.72
C MET A 395 -0.98 10.35 -1.54
N TYR A 396 -2.30 10.54 -1.57
CA TYR A 396 -3.00 11.23 -0.49
C TYR A 396 -3.20 10.35 0.77
N ASP A 397 -3.45 9.06 0.59
CA ASP A 397 -3.69 8.12 1.70
C ASP A 397 -2.40 7.67 2.42
N SER A 398 -1.27 7.75 1.72
CA SER A 398 0.01 7.21 2.15
C SER A 398 0.55 7.86 3.42
N MET A 399 1.26 7.08 4.22
CA MET A 399 2.17 7.62 5.22
C MET A 399 3.36 8.31 4.54
N PRO A 400 3.87 9.42 5.10
CA PRO A 400 5.13 9.99 4.62
C PRO A 400 6.28 8.99 4.82
N PRO A 401 7.27 8.94 3.90
CA PRO A 401 8.41 8.05 4.01
C PRO A 401 9.22 8.27 5.30
N VAL A 402 9.81 7.20 5.82
CA VAL A 402 10.75 7.28 6.94
C VAL A 402 12.18 7.29 6.39
N LEU A 403 12.89 8.38 6.62
CA LEU A 403 14.29 8.52 6.21
C LEU A 403 15.23 7.88 7.22
N SER A 404 16.30 7.25 6.75
CA SER A 404 17.45 7.00 7.65
C SER A 404 18.27 8.25 7.88
N LYS A 405 19.15 8.18 8.89
CA LYS A 405 20.11 9.26 9.17
C LYS A 405 20.96 9.59 7.92
N ARG A 406 21.42 8.57 7.18
CA ARG A 406 22.24 8.74 5.97
C ARG A 406 21.47 9.39 4.83
N GLU A 407 20.19 9.03 4.63
CA GLU A 407 19.38 9.66 3.59
C GLU A 407 19.04 11.10 3.97
N ALA A 408 18.69 11.33 5.23
CA ALA A 408 18.21 12.63 5.67
C ALA A 408 19.27 13.73 5.51
N ILE A 409 20.56 13.43 5.68
CA ILE A 409 21.68 14.35 5.44
C ILE A 409 22.01 14.61 3.96
N HIS A 410 21.31 13.97 3.01
CA HIS A 410 21.45 14.20 1.56
C HIS A 410 20.09 14.60 0.94
N THR A 411 19.22 15.18 1.77
CA THR A 411 17.90 15.69 1.39
C THR A 411 17.75 17.09 1.97
N SER A 412 16.76 17.84 1.49
CA SER A 412 16.40 19.16 2.02
C SER A 412 16.08 19.21 3.52
N LYS A 413 15.94 18.04 4.16
CA LYS A 413 15.68 17.94 5.60
C LYS A 413 16.86 18.38 6.47
N TYR A 414 18.08 17.98 6.10
CA TYR A 414 19.29 18.27 6.89
C TYR A 414 20.50 18.72 6.05
N ASP A 415 20.38 18.77 4.74
CA ASP A 415 21.36 19.42 3.86
C ASP A 415 20.81 20.78 3.36
N GLY A 416 21.70 21.59 2.79
CA GLY A 416 21.44 22.96 2.37
C GLY A 416 21.58 24.00 3.47
N ASP A 417 20.92 25.14 3.27
CA ASP A 417 21.11 26.35 4.07
C ASP A 417 20.71 26.16 5.54
N PHE A 418 21.61 26.47 6.47
CA PHE A 418 21.30 26.51 7.90
C PHE A 418 21.72 27.81 8.58
N MET A 419 20.94 28.22 9.57
CA MET A 419 21.18 29.44 10.36
C MET A 419 22.01 29.10 11.61
N LYS A 420 23.19 29.69 11.76
CA LYS A 420 23.98 29.66 12.99
C LYS A 420 24.36 31.07 13.39
N GLU A 421 23.99 31.46 14.62
CA GLU A 421 24.33 32.78 15.19
C GLU A 421 23.94 33.97 14.30
N GLY A 422 22.82 33.87 13.58
CA GLY A 422 22.34 34.94 12.69
C GLY A 422 23.02 35.00 11.31
N LYS A 423 23.86 34.00 10.98
CA LYS A 423 24.45 33.83 9.63
C LYS A 423 23.89 32.58 8.97
N ILE A 424 23.62 32.68 7.67
CA ILE A 424 23.31 31.52 6.81
C ILE A 424 24.64 30.87 6.44
N LEU A 425 24.75 29.57 6.66
CA LEU A 425 25.89 28.72 6.33
C LEU A 425 25.42 27.63 5.35
N ASN A 426 26.39 26.98 4.68
CA ASN A 426 26.14 25.87 3.75
C ASN A 426 25.14 26.23 2.64
N ARG A 427 25.40 27.34 1.93
CA ARG A 427 24.61 27.69 0.76
C ARG A 427 24.89 26.70 -0.34
N VAL A 428 23.90 25.89 -0.68
CA VAL A 428 24.04 24.85 -1.70
C VAL A 428 23.23 25.20 -2.94
N GLU A 429 23.70 24.75 -4.09
CA GLU A 429 22.93 24.74 -5.33
C GLU A 429 23.04 23.37 -5.98
N ILE A 430 22.00 22.99 -6.73
CA ILE A 430 22.04 21.79 -7.56
C ILE A 430 22.69 22.17 -8.88
N ASP A 431 23.84 21.57 -9.16
CA ASP A 431 24.57 21.73 -10.41
C ASP A 431 24.27 20.59 -11.41
N MET A 432 24.81 20.72 -12.62
CA MET A 432 24.61 19.72 -13.68
C MET A 432 25.35 18.40 -13.41
N ASP A 433 26.40 18.43 -12.60
CA ASP A 433 27.19 17.26 -12.21
C ASP A 433 26.58 16.49 -11.03
N THR A 434 25.63 17.11 -10.31
CA THR A 434 24.96 16.56 -9.15
C THR A 434 24.24 15.26 -9.54
N GLU A 435 24.49 14.21 -8.77
CA GLU A 435 23.82 12.93 -8.96
C GLU A 435 22.61 12.84 -8.02
N VAL A 436 21.43 12.60 -8.59
CA VAL A 436 20.16 12.51 -7.86
C VAL A 436 19.44 11.19 -8.14
N ARG A 437 18.62 10.75 -7.20
CA ARG A 437 17.61 9.69 -7.39
C ARG A 437 16.32 10.05 -6.69
N LEU A 438 15.20 9.43 -7.06
CA LEU A 438 13.98 9.54 -6.25
C LEU A 438 14.23 9.02 -4.82
N LEU A 439 13.55 9.64 -3.86
CA LEU A 439 13.63 9.23 -2.46
C LEU A 439 13.10 7.80 -2.28
N ARG A 440 11.90 7.54 -2.78
CA ARG A 440 11.24 6.22 -2.88
C ARG A 440 10.61 6.07 -4.26
N TYR A 441 10.28 4.85 -4.69
CA TYR A 441 9.58 4.67 -5.96
C TYR A 441 8.18 5.27 -5.90
N HIS A 442 7.49 5.08 -4.78
CA HIS A 442 6.14 5.59 -4.53
C HIS A 442 6.09 6.90 -3.72
N CYS A 443 7.12 7.77 -3.80
CA CYS A 443 7.05 9.10 -3.18
C CYS A 443 6.33 10.14 -4.05
N LEU A 444 6.12 9.85 -5.33
CA LEU A 444 5.39 10.72 -6.26
C LEU A 444 4.60 9.93 -7.31
N ARG A 445 3.59 10.59 -7.90
CA ARG A 445 2.83 10.13 -9.06
C ARG A 445 2.57 11.30 -10.02
N LEU A 446 2.99 11.16 -11.26
CA LEU A 446 2.60 12.07 -12.34
C LEU A 446 1.19 11.72 -12.81
N VAL A 447 0.30 12.71 -12.89
CA VAL A 447 -1.07 12.59 -13.38
C VAL A 447 -1.39 13.77 -14.29
N VAL A 448 -1.93 13.49 -15.47
CA VAL A 448 -2.37 14.54 -16.41
C VAL A 448 -3.88 14.73 -16.28
N GLU A 449 -4.29 15.85 -15.70
CA GLU A 449 -5.70 16.19 -15.50
C GLU A 449 -6.09 17.36 -16.39
N ASP A 450 -7.06 17.17 -17.28
CA ASP A 450 -7.52 18.19 -18.23
C ASP A 450 -6.37 18.89 -18.98
N ASP A 451 -5.40 18.10 -19.45
CA ASP A 451 -4.16 18.53 -20.14
C ASP A 451 -3.16 19.32 -19.28
N ILE A 452 -3.31 19.27 -17.95
CA ILE A 452 -2.40 19.88 -16.97
C ILE A 452 -1.63 18.77 -16.23
N PRO A 453 -0.31 18.63 -16.46
CA PRO A 453 0.51 17.67 -15.73
C PRO A 453 0.71 18.10 -14.28
N LYS A 454 0.42 17.20 -13.35
CA LYS A 454 0.61 17.39 -11.91
C LYS A 454 1.42 16.24 -11.33
N ILE A 455 2.35 16.57 -10.44
CA ILE A 455 3.05 15.59 -9.63
C ILE A 455 2.40 15.62 -8.25
N TYR A 456 1.67 14.56 -7.93
CA TYR A 456 1.18 14.30 -6.58
C TYR A 456 2.27 13.63 -5.77
N TYR A 457 2.37 13.91 -4.47
CA TYR A 457 3.43 13.36 -3.64
C TYR A 457 3.00 13.19 -2.18
N ASN A 458 3.73 12.38 -1.41
CA ASN A 458 3.35 11.99 -0.04
C ASN A 458 4.36 12.38 1.05
N THR A 459 5.47 13.04 0.71
CA THR A 459 6.52 13.42 1.69
C THR A 459 6.05 14.45 2.72
N ASP A 460 5.09 15.30 2.34
CA ASP A 460 4.48 16.32 3.20
C ASP A 460 3.18 15.86 3.88
N ASN A 461 2.77 14.59 3.71
CA ASN A 461 1.57 14.08 4.36
C ASN A 461 1.72 14.09 5.89
N ALA A 462 0.65 14.45 6.60
CA ALA A 462 0.59 14.23 8.04
C ALA A 462 0.60 12.73 8.37
N LYS A 463 1.11 12.40 9.57
CA LYS A 463 0.96 11.05 10.13
C LYS A 463 -0.47 10.73 10.59
N ALA A 464 -1.32 11.75 10.73
CA ALA A 464 -2.74 11.58 10.92
C ALA A 464 -3.37 11.40 9.54
N TYR A 465 -4.21 10.37 9.38
CA TYR A 465 -4.86 10.09 8.10
C TYR A 465 -5.66 11.31 7.61
N HIS A 466 -5.35 11.79 6.41
CA HIS A 466 -5.89 13.01 5.80
C HIS A 466 -5.81 14.24 6.74
N GLY A 467 -4.74 14.32 7.54
CA GLY A 467 -4.49 15.44 8.44
C GLY A 467 -4.10 16.74 7.71
N GLU A 468 -3.59 16.61 6.49
CA GLU A 468 -3.33 17.72 5.56
C GLU A 468 -4.19 17.58 4.30
N GLU A 469 -4.21 18.63 3.48
CA GLU A 469 -4.76 18.56 2.13
C GLU A 469 -3.85 17.74 1.19
N GLU A 470 -4.37 17.37 0.03
CA GLU A 470 -3.61 16.65 -0.99
C GLU A 470 -2.48 17.51 -1.57
N GLN A 471 -1.27 16.96 -1.62
CA GLN A 471 -0.07 17.68 -2.03
C GLN A 471 0.25 17.44 -3.50
N PHE A 472 0.42 18.52 -4.26
CA PHE A 472 0.83 18.43 -5.67
C PHE A 472 1.59 19.67 -6.15
N VAL A 473 2.36 19.51 -7.22
CA VAL A 473 2.90 20.60 -8.02
C VAL A 473 2.49 20.47 -9.48
N THR A 474 2.26 21.59 -10.13
CA THR A 474 1.99 21.63 -11.58
C THR A 474 3.29 21.83 -12.32
N ILE A 475 3.50 21.07 -13.40
CA ILE A 475 4.70 21.18 -14.24
C ILE A 475 4.29 21.46 -15.70
N ASP A 476 5.22 22.01 -16.48
CA ASP A 476 5.06 22.11 -17.93
C ASP A 476 5.25 20.73 -18.59
N HIS A 477 4.54 20.46 -19.69
CA HIS A 477 4.65 19.20 -20.46
C HIS A 477 6.10 18.87 -20.87
N LYS A 478 6.94 19.89 -21.10
CA LYS A 478 8.36 19.70 -21.44
C LYS A 478 9.19 19.09 -20.32
N LEU A 479 8.69 19.10 -19.08
CA LEU A 479 9.37 18.54 -17.90
C LEU A 479 8.99 17.08 -17.63
N ILE A 480 7.96 16.55 -18.28
CA ILE A 480 7.50 15.16 -18.12
C ILE A 480 8.63 14.14 -18.35
N PRO A 481 9.46 14.24 -19.41
CA PRO A 481 10.55 13.29 -19.64
C PRO A 481 11.55 13.23 -18.47
N GLY A 482 11.70 14.33 -17.73
CA GLY A 482 12.53 14.38 -16.53
C GLY A 482 11.98 13.53 -15.39
N ILE A 483 10.66 13.55 -15.18
CA ILE A 483 10.00 12.70 -14.18
C ILE A 483 10.03 11.24 -14.59
N GLU A 484 9.77 10.95 -15.87
CA GLU A 484 9.82 9.60 -16.42
C GLU A 484 11.19 8.96 -16.23
N ILE A 485 12.29 9.66 -16.52
CA ILE A 485 13.64 9.09 -16.35
C ILE A 485 13.96 8.85 -14.88
N LEU A 486 13.57 9.76 -13.98
CA LEU A 486 13.82 9.64 -12.53
C LEU A 486 13.08 8.42 -11.95
N GLN A 487 11.83 8.21 -12.37
CA GLN A 487 11.03 7.07 -11.90
C GLN A 487 11.49 5.74 -12.51
N ASN A 488 11.82 5.72 -13.80
CA ASN A 488 12.26 4.49 -14.48
C ASN A 488 13.69 4.06 -14.12
N ARG A 489 14.53 4.98 -13.63
CA ARG A 489 15.90 4.66 -13.16
C ARG A 489 15.97 4.33 -11.68
N TYR A 490 14.97 4.67 -10.87
CA TYR A 490 14.98 4.36 -9.45
C TYR A 490 15.28 2.86 -9.22
N PRO A 491 16.23 2.50 -8.33
CA PRO A 491 16.91 3.33 -7.33
C PRO A 491 18.24 3.96 -7.79
N ALA A 492 18.64 3.80 -9.06
CA ALA A 492 19.90 4.30 -9.55
C ALA A 492 19.96 5.83 -9.57
N PHE A 493 21.13 6.37 -9.24
CA PHE A 493 21.43 7.78 -9.40
C PHE A 493 21.60 8.14 -10.89
N ILE A 494 21.21 9.36 -11.24
CA ILE A 494 21.40 9.99 -12.53
C ILE A 494 21.98 11.38 -12.32
N ARG A 495 22.95 11.77 -13.15
CA ARG A 495 23.46 13.14 -13.16
C ARG A 495 22.40 14.09 -13.70
N VAL A 496 22.29 15.28 -13.14
CA VAL A 496 21.32 16.28 -13.61
C VAL A 496 21.49 16.54 -15.11
N GLU A 497 22.72 16.62 -15.65
CA GLU A 497 22.98 16.80 -17.08
C GLU A 497 22.33 15.74 -17.99
N GLU A 498 22.18 14.50 -17.51
CA GLU A 498 21.63 13.35 -18.25
C GLU A 498 20.09 13.35 -18.30
N ILE A 499 19.42 14.21 -17.54
CA ILE A 499 17.96 14.30 -17.52
C ILE A 499 17.47 14.87 -18.87
N PRO A 500 16.54 14.21 -19.58
CA PRO A 500 16.16 14.53 -20.96
C PRO A 500 15.17 15.72 -21.04
N VAL A 501 15.55 16.85 -20.46
CA VAL A 501 14.86 18.14 -20.56
C VAL A 501 15.75 19.08 -21.37
N GLU A 502 15.21 19.69 -22.42
CA GLU A 502 16.02 20.50 -23.37
C GLU A 502 16.58 21.79 -22.77
N ASP A 503 15.83 22.42 -21.87
CA ASP A 503 16.21 23.68 -21.23
C ASP A 503 16.95 23.37 -19.91
N ASP A 504 18.25 23.63 -19.87
CA ASP A 504 19.09 23.39 -18.70
C ASP A 504 18.66 24.18 -17.47
N VAL A 505 18.11 25.39 -17.64
CA VAL A 505 17.60 26.18 -16.49
C VAL A 505 16.35 25.54 -15.93
N ALA A 506 15.42 25.13 -16.81
CA ALA A 506 14.20 24.45 -16.39
C ALA A 506 14.48 23.07 -15.78
N LYS A 507 15.51 22.38 -16.28
CA LYS A 507 16.00 21.10 -15.77
C LYS A 507 16.56 21.24 -14.34
N ALA A 508 17.47 22.20 -14.12
CA ALA A 508 18.00 22.48 -12.78
C ALA A 508 16.89 22.87 -11.81
N GLN A 509 15.96 23.73 -12.23
CA GLN A 509 14.82 24.14 -11.41
C GLN A 509 13.92 22.95 -11.05
N LEU A 510 13.62 22.06 -12.00
CA LEU A 510 12.84 20.85 -11.73
C LEU A 510 13.49 20.01 -10.64
N VAL A 511 14.80 19.78 -10.73
CA VAL A 511 15.54 18.97 -9.74
C VAL A 511 15.57 19.68 -8.39
N SER A 512 15.80 21.00 -8.35
CA SER A 512 15.75 21.80 -7.12
C SER A 512 14.38 21.70 -6.45
N ASP A 513 13.30 21.92 -7.20
CA ASP A 513 11.93 21.89 -6.70
C ASP A 513 11.55 20.53 -6.10
N LEU A 514 11.99 19.44 -6.73
CA LEU A 514 11.77 18.08 -6.23
C LEU A 514 12.62 17.78 -4.99
N TRP A 515 13.88 18.22 -4.98
CA TRP A 515 14.78 18.03 -3.84
C TRP A 515 14.31 18.81 -2.61
N GLU A 516 13.90 20.06 -2.76
CA GLU A 516 13.35 20.91 -1.70
C GLU A 516 12.12 20.27 -1.02
N ARG A 517 11.29 19.58 -1.81
CA ARG A 517 10.12 18.82 -1.35
C ARG A 517 10.44 17.44 -0.76
N GLY A 518 11.73 17.12 -0.64
CA GLY A 518 12.20 15.84 -0.14
C GLY A 518 11.91 14.66 -1.06
N LEU A 519 11.64 14.90 -2.35
CA LEU A 519 11.34 13.85 -3.33
C LEU A 519 12.60 13.24 -3.94
N LEU A 520 13.75 13.91 -3.78
CA LEU A 520 15.06 13.45 -4.27
C LEU A 520 16.05 13.28 -3.13
N VAL A 521 17.02 12.38 -3.37
CA VAL A 521 18.23 12.20 -2.55
C VAL A 521 19.44 12.44 -3.45
N THR A 522 20.43 13.18 -2.97
CA THR A 522 21.70 13.44 -3.66
C THR A 522 22.75 12.37 -3.33
N ASN A 523 23.70 12.14 -4.25
CA ASN A 523 24.80 11.18 -4.02
C ASN A 523 25.94 11.81 -3.21
N GLY A 524 25.62 12.25 -2.00
CA GLY A 524 26.52 13.02 -1.13
C GLY A 524 25.95 14.41 -0.82
N PRO A 525 26.57 15.14 0.12
CA PRO A 525 26.20 16.52 0.42
C PRO A 525 26.36 17.41 -0.81
N LEU A 526 25.46 18.37 -0.98
CA LEU A 526 25.59 19.36 -2.05
C LEU A 526 26.78 20.28 -1.81
N HIS A 527 27.36 20.80 -2.90
CA HIS A 527 28.51 21.69 -2.82
C HIS A 527 28.14 23.05 -2.23
N CYS A 528 28.86 23.46 -1.18
CA CYS A 528 28.68 24.76 -0.53
C CYS A 528 29.42 25.87 -1.31
N PHE A 529 28.70 26.89 -1.74
CA PHE A 529 29.24 28.14 -2.24
C PHE A 529 29.38 29.12 -1.06
N SER A 530 30.46 28.99 -0.27
CA SER A 530 30.83 30.09 0.62
C SER A 530 31.52 31.16 -0.21
N ASP A 531 31.00 32.40 -0.18
CA ASP A 531 31.71 33.57 -0.70
C ASP A 531 33.16 33.55 -0.19
N GLU A 532 34.12 33.61 -1.11
CA GLU A 532 35.56 33.74 -0.85
C GLU A 532 35.89 35.06 -0.12
N GLU A 533 35.44 35.29 1.12
CA GLU A 533 35.90 36.43 1.93
C GLU A 533 36.15 36.14 3.41
N THR A 534 35.92 34.93 3.93
CA THR A 534 36.42 34.57 5.26
C THR A 534 37.03 33.18 5.23
N GLY A 535 38.34 33.13 4.95
CA GLY A 535 39.14 31.92 5.06
C GLY A 535 39.16 31.41 6.50
N GLU A 536 38.26 30.50 6.80
CA GLU A 536 38.36 29.51 7.88
C GLU A 536 37.62 28.26 7.36
N ASP A 537 38.39 27.26 6.92
CA ASP A 537 37.90 25.92 6.62
C ASP A 537 37.23 25.36 7.87
N VAL A 538 35.90 25.32 7.89
CA VAL A 538 35.12 24.57 8.89
C VAL A 538 34.37 23.47 8.14
N CYS A 539 35.12 22.55 7.55
CA CYS A 539 34.62 21.28 7.03
C CYS A 539 35.43 20.18 7.71
N ASP A 540 35.01 19.80 8.92
CA ASP A 540 35.32 18.54 9.63
C ASP A 540 35.31 18.75 11.15
N GLU A 541 34.14 18.98 11.76
CA GLU A 541 33.97 18.68 13.19
C GLU A 541 32.61 17.99 13.43
N ASP A 542 32.70 16.67 13.60
CA ASP A 542 31.87 15.79 14.42
C ASP A 542 30.41 16.20 14.66
N ILE A 543 29.50 15.69 13.83
CA ILE A 543 28.12 15.41 14.26
C ILE A 543 28.11 14.02 14.90
N GLY A 544 28.58 13.96 16.15
CA GLY A 544 28.55 12.78 17.02
C GLY A 544 27.44 12.86 18.07
N ASP A 545 26.89 11.68 18.35
CA ASP A 545 25.83 11.24 19.30
C ASP A 545 24.35 11.57 19.02
#